data_AF-A0A1G7PUG8-F1
#
_entry.id   AF-A0A1G7PUG8-F1
#
_cell.length_a   1.000
_cell.length_b   1.000
_cell.length_c   1.000
_cell.angle_alpha   90.00
_cell.angle_beta   90.00
_cell.angle_gamma   90.00
#
_symmetry.space_group_name_H-M   'P 1'
#
loop_
_entity.id
_entity.type
_entity.pdbx_description
1 polymer ?
#
loop_
_entity_poly.entity_id
_entity_poly.type
_entity_poly.pdbx_seq_one_letter_code
_entity_poly.pdbx_strand_id
1 'polypeptide(L)'
;MTETASDNEHGWAGLAAAGRALLVPLTPAVLRAGADLAETARERARVADAEPADLLAGNAFLALEAGAGDARGMAAACLGAIARVRRLDSFVVRVTRAGEALDCAIESVAPGGSGAHAVRARLASLTGLAPAELVPGRVAEMG
;
A
#
# COMPACT_ATOMS: atom_id res chain seq x y z
N MET A 1 22.49 -26.85 -6.15
CA MET A 1 21.56 -25.93 -6.82
C MET A 1 20.58 -25.51 -5.76
N THR A 2 20.88 -24.41 -5.11
CA THR A 2 20.20 -24.00 -3.89
C THR A 2 19.86 -22.54 -4.04
N GLU A 3 18.69 -22.17 -3.52
CA GLU A 3 18.26 -20.80 -3.24
C GLU A 3 17.43 -20.10 -4.33
N THR A 4 16.14 -20.44 -4.40
CA THR A 4 15.07 -19.63 -5.01
C THR A 4 13.93 -19.34 -4.02
N ALA A 5 14.16 -19.48 -2.71
CA ALA A 5 13.15 -19.26 -1.68
C ALA A 5 13.40 -18.03 -0.78
N SER A 6 14.60 -17.40 -0.85
CA SER A 6 15.03 -16.37 0.10
C SER A 6 14.67 -14.92 -0.29
N ASP A 7 14.44 -14.64 -1.58
CA ASP A 7 14.23 -13.26 -2.06
C ASP A 7 12.83 -12.70 -1.77
N ASN A 8 11.82 -13.55 -1.62
CA ASN A 8 10.44 -13.09 -1.37
C ASN A 8 10.21 -12.67 0.08
N GLU A 9 10.98 -13.21 1.04
CA GLU A 9 10.83 -12.87 2.46
C GLU A 9 11.59 -11.57 2.84
N HIS A 10 12.64 -11.22 2.08
CA HIS A 10 13.44 -10.00 2.31
C HIS A 10 12.91 -8.76 1.56
N GLY A 11 12.18 -8.93 0.45
CA GLY A 11 11.74 -7.82 -0.41
C GLY A 11 10.75 -6.84 0.23
N TRP A 12 10.05 -7.29 1.28
CA TRP A 12 9.04 -6.52 2.01
C TRP A 12 9.52 -6.07 3.40
N ALA A 13 10.80 -6.28 3.71
CA ALA A 13 11.42 -5.79 4.93
C ALA A 13 11.36 -4.25 4.94
N GLY A 14 10.41 -3.69 5.68
CA GLY A 14 10.11 -2.25 5.68
C GLY A 14 8.62 -1.92 5.71
N LEU A 15 7.72 -2.89 5.61
CA LEU A 15 6.30 -2.62 5.78
C LEU A 15 5.97 -2.52 7.28
N ALA A 16 5.29 -1.45 7.71
CA ALA A 16 4.71 -1.35 9.07
C ALA A 16 3.22 -1.65 8.99
N ALA A 17 2.69 -2.46 9.90
CA ALA A 17 1.25 -2.59 10.10
C ALA A 17 0.91 -2.26 11.56
N ALA A 18 -0.08 -1.40 11.76
CA ALA A 18 -0.65 -1.09 13.07
C ALA A 18 -2.18 -1.02 12.94
N GLY A 19 -2.88 -2.00 13.53
CA GLY A 19 -4.31 -2.17 13.35
C GLY A 19 -4.70 -2.31 11.87
N ARG A 20 -5.43 -1.32 11.33
CA ARG A 20 -5.89 -1.26 9.93
C ARG A 20 -5.00 -0.40 9.02
N ALA A 21 -3.85 0.06 9.50
CA ALA A 21 -2.96 0.96 8.78
C ALA A 21 -1.70 0.23 8.30
N LEU A 22 -1.30 0.47 7.04
CA LEU A 22 -0.05 -0.02 6.46
C LEU A 22 0.81 1.16 6.01
N LEU A 23 2.08 1.16 6.41
CA LEU A 23 3.08 2.12 5.94
C LEU A 23 4.10 1.40 5.05
N VAL A 24 4.23 1.87 3.80
CA VAL A 24 5.03 1.22 2.76
C VAL A 24 6.05 2.20 2.19
N PRO A 25 7.37 1.92 2.30
CA PRO A 25 8.37 2.68 1.55
C PRO A 25 8.30 2.30 0.08
N LEU A 26 8.20 3.28 -0.82
CA LEU A 26 8.22 3.07 -2.28
C LEU A 26 9.64 2.79 -2.78
N THR A 27 10.22 1.67 -2.34
CA THR A 27 11.55 1.24 -2.79
C THR A 27 11.51 0.85 -4.28
N PRO A 28 12.66 0.78 -4.97
CA PRO A 28 12.71 0.30 -6.34
C PRO A 28 12.10 -1.09 -6.53
N ALA A 29 12.16 -1.97 -5.52
CA ALA A 29 11.53 -3.29 -5.56
C ALA A 29 10.00 -3.18 -5.59
N VAL A 30 9.42 -2.36 -4.71
CA VAL A 30 7.97 -2.09 -4.64
C VAL A 30 7.47 -1.46 -5.95
N LEU A 31 8.21 -0.47 -6.47
CA LEU A 31 7.87 0.19 -7.72
C LEU A 31 7.94 -0.76 -8.93
N ARG A 32 8.91 -1.69 -8.95
CA ARG A 32 8.99 -2.73 -9.99
C ARG A 32 7.84 -3.72 -9.88
N ALA A 33 7.55 -4.21 -8.67
CA ALA A 33 6.43 -5.14 -8.45
C ALA A 33 5.08 -4.53 -8.88
N GLY A 34 4.91 -3.22 -8.72
CA GLY A 34 3.71 -2.51 -9.16
C GLY A 34 3.64 -2.20 -10.67
N ALA A 35 4.71 -2.36 -11.44
CA ALA A 35 4.74 -1.94 -12.85
C ALA A 35 3.77 -2.77 -13.71
N ASP A 36 3.80 -4.09 -13.58
CA ASP A 36 2.95 -4.99 -14.36
C ASP A 36 1.47 -4.90 -13.92
N LEU A 37 1.26 -4.68 -12.62
CA LEU A 37 -0.08 -4.44 -12.06
C LEU A 37 -0.69 -3.13 -12.55
N ALA A 38 0.12 -2.09 -12.76
CA ALA A 38 -0.36 -0.80 -13.26
C ALA A 38 -0.94 -0.92 -14.67
N GLU A 39 -0.30 -1.68 -15.57
CA GLU A 39 -0.83 -1.91 -16.92
C GLU A 39 -2.10 -2.75 -16.87
N THR A 40 -2.08 -3.86 -16.11
CA THR A 40 -3.26 -4.72 -15.92
C THR A 40 -4.46 -3.95 -15.35
N ALA A 41 -4.21 -3.05 -14.38
CA ALA A 41 -5.25 -2.23 -13.79
C ALA A 41 -5.85 -1.23 -14.78
N ARG A 42 -5.04 -0.64 -15.67
CA ARG A 42 -5.54 0.27 -16.72
C ARG A 42 -6.45 -0.46 -17.71
N GLU A 43 -6.10 -1.68 -18.10
CA GLU A 43 -6.93 -2.49 -18.99
C GLU A 43 -8.27 -2.83 -18.34
N ARG A 44 -8.24 -3.30 -17.08
CA ARG A 44 -9.46 -3.64 -16.34
C ARG A 44 -10.35 -2.43 -16.06
N ALA A 45 -9.74 -1.30 -15.70
CA ALA A 45 -10.42 -0.02 -15.48
C ALA A 45 -11.24 0.44 -16.69
N ARG A 46 -10.70 0.26 -17.90
CA ARG A 46 -11.43 0.58 -19.15
C ARG A 46 -12.69 -0.26 -19.35
N VAL A 47 -12.63 -1.54 -18.95
CA VAL A 47 -13.78 -2.46 -19.06
C VAL A 47 -14.83 -2.16 -17.99
N ALA A 48 -14.37 -1.81 -16.78
CA ALA A 48 -15.22 -1.57 -15.62
C ALA A 48 -15.73 -0.12 -15.51
N ASP A 49 -15.32 0.77 -16.41
CA ASP A 49 -15.56 2.22 -16.33
C ASP A 49 -15.17 2.82 -14.95
N ALA A 50 -13.99 2.45 -14.47
CA ALA A 50 -13.48 2.81 -13.15
C ALA A 50 -12.10 3.47 -13.24
N GLU A 51 -11.67 4.14 -12.17
CA GLU A 51 -10.31 4.66 -12.06
C GLU A 51 -9.33 3.51 -11.72
N PRO A 52 -8.22 3.31 -12.45
CA PRO A 52 -7.27 2.21 -12.18
C PRO A 52 -6.71 2.21 -10.77
N ALA A 53 -6.52 3.41 -10.20
CA ALA A 53 -5.98 3.57 -8.86
C ALA A 53 -6.97 3.10 -7.77
N ASP A 54 -8.28 3.22 -8.02
CA ASP A 54 -9.31 2.76 -7.09
C ASP A 54 -9.40 1.23 -7.07
N LEU A 55 -9.27 0.58 -8.24
CA LEU A 55 -9.16 -0.88 -8.33
C LEU A 55 -7.95 -1.40 -7.56
N LEU A 56 -6.80 -0.74 -7.70
CA LEU A 56 -5.58 -1.12 -6.99
C LEU A 56 -5.70 -0.90 -5.47
N ALA A 57 -6.34 0.19 -5.05
CA ALA A 57 -6.59 0.48 -3.65
C ALA A 57 -7.51 -0.57 -3.00
N GLY A 58 -8.60 -0.93 -3.69
CA GLY A 58 -9.50 -2.00 -3.25
C GLY A 58 -8.79 -3.35 -3.16
N ASN A 59 -7.98 -3.70 -4.15
CA ASN A 59 -7.21 -4.96 -4.13
C ASN A 59 -6.19 -5.01 -2.99
N ALA A 60 -5.49 -3.90 -2.72
CA ALA A 60 -4.58 -3.81 -1.58
C ALA A 60 -5.32 -4.05 -0.26
N PHE A 61 -6.49 -3.45 -0.09
CA PHE A 61 -7.33 -3.62 1.09
C PHE A 61 -7.83 -5.06 1.26
N LEU A 62 -8.37 -5.66 0.21
CA LEU A 62 -8.86 -7.04 0.23
C LEU A 62 -7.74 -8.05 0.52
N ALA A 63 -6.53 -7.82 -0.02
CA ALA A 63 -5.37 -8.65 0.28
C ALA A 63 -5.04 -8.62 1.78
N LEU A 64 -5.03 -7.43 2.39
CA LEU A 64 -4.79 -7.28 3.83
C LEU A 64 -5.88 -7.91 4.69
N GLU A 65 -7.15 -7.79 4.31
CA GLU A 65 -8.27 -8.41 5.05
C GLU A 65 -8.28 -9.94 4.97
N ALA A 66 -7.89 -10.51 3.83
CA ALA A 66 -7.89 -11.96 3.64
C ALA A 66 -6.89 -12.70 4.57
N GLY A 67 -5.86 -12.00 5.07
CA GLY A 67 -4.96 -12.50 6.11
C GLY A 67 -4.17 -13.77 5.77
N ALA A 68 -4.16 -14.20 4.50
CA ALA A 68 -3.53 -15.44 4.04
C ALA A 68 -2.40 -15.16 3.04
N GLY A 69 -1.32 -15.95 3.11
CA GLY A 69 -0.18 -15.87 2.19
C GLY A 69 0.61 -14.55 2.32
N ASP A 70 1.12 -14.04 1.20
CA ASP A 70 1.88 -12.78 1.11
C ASP A 70 0.95 -11.55 0.92
N ALA A 71 -0.06 -11.43 1.78
CA ALA A 71 -1.01 -10.32 1.78
C ALA A 71 -0.32 -8.94 1.78
N ARG A 72 0.77 -8.82 2.54
CA ARG A 72 1.56 -7.60 2.66
C ARG A 72 2.31 -7.27 1.36
N GLY A 73 2.90 -8.27 0.70
CA GLY A 73 3.54 -8.08 -0.59
C GLY A 73 2.56 -7.71 -1.70
N MET A 74 1.38 -8.35 -1.72
CA MET A 74 0.31 -8.00 -2.65
C MET A 74 -0.16 -6.55 -2.46
N ALA A 75 -0.37 -6.13 -1.21
CA ALA A 75 -0.74 -4.76 -0.88
C ALA A 75 0.36 -3.76 -1.27
N ALA A 76 1.63 -4.08 -1.00
CA ALA A 76 2.75 -3.24 -1.37
C ALA A 76 2.91 -3.11 -2.89
N ALA A 77 2.76 -4.19 -3.65
CA ALA A 77 2.78 -4.15 -5.12
C ALA A 77 1.63 -3.28 -5.68
N CYS A 78 0.42 -3.38 -5.12
CA CYS A 78 -0.71 -2.52 -5.50
C CYS A 78 -0.43 -1.04 -5.20
N LEU A 79 0.17 -0.73 -4.04
CA LEU A 79 0.58 0.64 -3.71
C LEU A 79 1.68 1.16 -4.65
N GLY A 80 2.66 0.32 -5.00
CA GLY A 80 3.66 0.65 -6.02
C GLY A 80 3.03 0.97 -7.39
N ALA A 81 1.99 0.23 -7.77
CA ALA A 81 1.23 0.47 -8.99
C ALA A 81 0.48 1.81 -8.94
N ILE A 82 -0.15 2.16 -7.80
CA ILE A 82 -0.81 3.46 -7.60
C ILE A 82 0.19 4.61 -7.77
N ALA A 83 1.36 4.50 -7.14
CA ALA A 83 2.43 5.50 -7.27
C ALA A 83 2.76 5.78 -8.74
N ARG A 84 2.83 4.73 -9.56
CA ARG A 84 3.14 4.81 -10.99
C ARG A 84 1.98 5.37 -11.80
N VAL A 85 0.74 4.94 -11.56
CA VAL A 85 -0.45 5.41 -12.27
C VAL A 85 -0.67 6.90 -12.02
N ARG A 86 -0.54 7.34 -10.77
CA ARG A 86 -0.85 8.71 -10.34
C ARG A 86 0.38 9.63 -10.33
N ARG A 87 1.57 9.09 -10.61
CA ARG A 87 2.86 9.79 -10.56
C ARG A 87 3.07 10.48 -9.20
N LEU A 88 2.89 9.72 -8.14
CA LEU A 88 2.99 10.19 -6.75
C LEU A 88 4.21 9.57 -6.06
N ASP A 89 5.00 10.41 -5.41
CA ASP A 89 6.16 9.99 -4.62
C ASP A 89 5.81 9.72 -3.14
N SER A 90 4.68 10.28 -2.67
CA SER A 90 4.20 10.14 -1.30
C SER A 90 2.70 10.38 -1.27
N PHE A 91 1.95 9.45 -0.68
CA PHE A 91 0.49 9.50 -0.64
C PHE A 91 -0.06 8.63 0.49
N VAL A 92 -1.34 8.85 0.80
CA VAL A 92 -2.14 7.97 1.66
C VAL A 92 -3.34 7.48 0.87
N VAL A 93 -3.65 6.21 1.04
CA VAL A 93 -4.86 5.58 0.49
C VAL A 93 -5.82 5.35 1.65
N ARG A 94 -7.05 5.83 1.51
CA ARG A 94 -8.16 5.56 2.42
C ARG A 94 -9.16 4.69 1.69
N VAL A 95 -9.56 3.60 2.32
CA VAL A 95 -10.61 2.71 1.81
C VAL A 95 -11.72 2.64 2.85
N THR A 96 -12.95 2.91 2.42
CA THR A 96 -14.16 2.80 3.23
C THR A 96 -15.08 1.74 2.63
N ARG A 97 -15.58 0.82 3.47
CA ARG A 97 -16.45 -0.28 3.04
C ARG A 97 -17.90 0.03 3.43
N ALA A 98 -18.82 -0.09 2.47
CA ALA A 98 -20.27 -0.01 2.68
C ALA A 98 -20.93 -1.29 2.12
N GLY A 99 -21.13 -2.29 2.98
CA GLY A 99 -21.51 -3.64 2.54
C GLY A 99 -20.39 -4.28 1.71
N GLU A 100 -20.70 -4.65 0.47
CA GLU A 100 -19.72 -5.19 -0.49
C GLU A 100 -19.00 -4.10 -1.30
N ALA A 101 -19.47 -2.85 -1.24
CA ALA A 101 -18.86 -1.75 -1.98
C ALA A 101 -17.64 -1.18 -1.23
N LEU A 102 -16.57 -0.88 -1.98
CA LEU A 102 -15.39 -0.17 -1.51
C LEU A 102 -15.32 1.21 -2.16
N ASP A 103 -15.21 2.24 -1.35
CA ASP A 103 -14.91 3.61 -1.77
C ASP A 103 -13.46 3.93 -1.43
N CYS A 104 -12.69 4.38 -2.42
CA CYS A 104 -11.26 4.58 -2.35
C CYS A 104 -10.91 6.05 -2.57
N ALA A 105 -10.10 6.62 -1.68
CA ALA A 105 -9.60 7.98 -1.81
C ALA A 105 -8.08 7.99 -1.69
N ILE A 106 -7.41 8.61 -2.66
CA ILE A 106 -5.95 8.72 -2.73
C ILE A 106 -5.56 10.19 -2.59
N GLU A 107 -4.86 10.49 -1.50
CA GLU A 107 -4.41 11.84 -1.16
C GLU A 107 -2.90 11.95 -1.33
N SER A 108 -2.44 12.84 -2.22
CA SER A 108 -1.03 13.18 -2.33
C SER A 108 -0.56 13.91 -1.07
N VAL A 109 0.57 13.51 -0.51
CA VAL A 109 1.16 14.19 0.64
C VAL A 109 2.31 15.07 0.17
N ALA A 110 2.18 16.38 0.38
CA ALA A 110 3.22 17.32 0.00
C ALA A 110 4.53 17.02 0.77
N PRO A 111 5.69 17.06 0.09
CA PRO A 111 6.97 16.81 0.72
C PRO A 111 7.37 17.99 1.63
N GLY A 112 6.94 17.96 2.88
CA GLY A 112 7.44 18.82 3.95
C GLY A 112 8.63 18.14 4.64
N GLY A 113 9.85 18.42 4.22
CA GLY A 113 11.04 17.75 4.76
C GLY A 113 11.15 16.28 4.31
N SER A 114 11.21 15.33 5.25
CA SER A 114 11.20 13.90 4.93
C SER A 114 9.79 13.44 4.56
N GLY A 115 9.55 13.05 3.31
CA GLY A 115 8.23 12.57 2.84
C GLY A 115 7.66 11.43 3.72
N ALA A 116 8.52 10.57 4.26
CA ALA A 116 8.13 9.53 5.20
C ALA A 116 7.57 10.06 6.54
N HIS A 117 8.03 11.24 6.99
CA HIS A 117 7.46 11.88 8.18
C HIS A 117 6.07 12.45 7.90
N ALA A 118 5.88 13.12 6.76
CA ALA A 118 4.60 13.70 6.37
C ALA A 118 3.52 12.61 6.17
N VAL A 119 3.87 11.50 5.51
CA VAL A 119 2.96 10.35 5.32
C VAL A 119 2.57 9.73 6.67
N ARG A 120 3.54 9.54 7.58
CA ARG A 120 3.25 9.03 8.93
C ARG A 120 2.35 9.94 9.74
N ALA A 121 2.61 11.26 9.73
CA ALA A 121 1.78 12.22 10.42
C ALA A 121 0.34 12.22 9.88
N ARG A 122 0.19 12.14 8.54
CA ARG A 122 -1.13 12.08 7.91
C ARG A 122 -1.86 10.79 8.26
N LEU A 123 -1.18 9.65 8.15
CA LEU A 123 -1.74 8.34 8.49
C LEU A 123 -2.14 8.26 9.97
N ALA A 124 -1.32 8.78 10.88
CA ALA A 124 -1.65 8.91 12.30
C ALA A 124 -2.93 9.74 12.52
N SER A 125 -3.05 10.90 11.86
CA SER A 125 -4.25 11.76 11.96
C SER A 125 -5.54 11.06 11.52
N LEU A 126 -5.45 10.19 10.50
CA LEU A 126 -6.60 9.50 9.93
C LEU A 126 -7.03 8.27 10.73
N THR A 127 -6.09 7.67 11.46
CA THR A 127 -6.29 6.38 12.16
C THR A 127 -6.42 6.54 13.67
N GLY A 128 -6.04 7.70 14.21
CA GLY A 128 -5.95 7.94 15.65
C GLY A 128 -4.75 7.25 16.32
N LEU A 129 -3.85 6.63 15.53
CA LEU A 129 -2.66 5.95 16.03
C LEU A 129 -1.55 6.94 16.37
N ALA A 130 -0.68 6.59 17.33
CA ALA A 130 0.48 7.40 17.62
C ALA A 130 1.52 7.26 16.48
N PRO A 131 2.17 8.35 16.01
CA PRO A 131 3.18 8.27 14.95
C PRO A 131 4.32 7.29 15.24
N ALA A 132 4.63 7.05 16.52
CA ALA A 132 5.64 6.10 16.95
C ALA A 132 5.25 4.62 16.75
N GLU A 133 3.95 4.33 16.58
CA GLU A 133 3.42 2.99 16.27
C GLU A 133 3.51 2.69 14.76
N LEU A 134 3.68 3.73 13.94
CA LEU A 134 3.79 3.65 12.48
C LEU A 134 5.27 3.61 12.05
N VAL A 135 5.98 2.53 12.36
CA VAL A 135 7.41 2.37 12.03
C VAL A 135 7.61 1.29 10.96
N PRO A 136 8.10 1.65 9.75
CA PRO A 136 8.44 0.68 8.70
C PRO A 136 9.26 -0.50 9.25
N GLY A 137 8.80 -1.74 9.10
CA GLY A 137 9.53 -2.93 9.52
C GLY A 137 9.45 -3.28 11.02
N ARG A 138 8.71 -2.53 11.83
CA ARG A 138 8.26 -3.00 13.15
C ARG A 138 6.81 -3.44 13.05
N VAL A 139 6.55 -4.71 13.35
CA VAL A 139 5.19 -5.16 13.65
C VAL A 139 4.84 -4.54 14.99
N ALA A 140 3.83 -3.66 15.02
CA ALA A 140 3.18 -3.38 16.29
C ALA A 140 2.45 -4.67 16.66
N GLU A 141 3.06 -5.51 17.50
CA GLU A 141 2.32 -6.58 18.15
C GLU A 141 1.22 -5.92 18.96
N MET A 142 -0.02 -6.04 18.50
CA MET A 142 -1.18 -5.73 19.33
C MET A 142 -1.23 -6.77 20.44
N GLY A 143 -0.92 -6.34 21.67
CA GLY A 143 -1.32 -7.05 22.88
C GLY A 143 -2.82 -7.00 23.10
#